data_AF-A0A381CI22-F1
#
_entry.id   AF-A0A381CI22-F1
#
_cell.length_a   1.000
_cell.length_b   1.000
_cell.length_c   1.000
_cell.angle_alpha   90.00
_cell.angle_beta   90.00
_cell.angle_gamma   90.00
#
_symmetry.space_group_name_H-M   'P 1'
#
loop_
_entity.id
_entity.type
_entity.pdbx_description
1 polymer ?
#
loop_
_entity_poly.entity_id
_entity_poly.type
_entity_poly.pdbx_seq_one_letter_code
_entity_poly.pdbx_strand_id
1 'polypeptide(L)'
;MACIENAYDLCKHFNISEDCEIKIHNFFNTHKDNFLKPCTGIFYGIKQQNKIILERENEYPPGIFCVKTNYLKIVYKKENLEIINIDWINS
;
A
#
# COMPACT_ATOMS: atom_id res chain seq x y z
N MET A 1 -4.41 16.80 -5.79
CA MET A 1 -4.34 15.49 -5.11
C MET A 1 -5.74 14.91 -5.10
N ALA A 2 -5.92 13.62 -5.41
CA ALA A 2 -7.23 13.00 -5.23
C ALA A 2 -7.61 13.08 -3.73
N CYS A 3 -8.87 13.41 -3.43
CA CYS A 3 -9.34 13.38 -2.05
C CYS A 3 -9.58 11.90 -1.68
N ILE A 4 -8.77 11.37 -0.76
CA ILE A 4 -8.96 10.02 -0.21
C ILE A 4 -9.57 10.21 1.17
N GLU A 5 -10.89 10.01 1.27
CA GLU A 5 -11.64 10.26 2.51
C GLU A 5 -12.00 8.96 3.24
N ASN A 6 -11.94 7.82 2.54
CA ASN A 6 -12.28 6.51 3.07
C ASN A 6 -11.48 5.37 2.40
N ALA A 7 -11.65 4.15 2.91
CA ALA A 7 -11.01 2.95 2.37
C ALA A 7 -11.38 2.66 0.90
N TYR A 8 -12.60 2.98 0.47
CA TYR A 8 -13.02 2.73 -0.91
C TYR A 8 -12.31 3.68 -1.89
N ASP A 9 -12.17 4.95 -1.53
CA ASP A 9 -11.38 5.91 -2.32
C ASP A 9 -9.91 5.48 -2.41
N LEU A 10 -9.37 4.93 -1.31
CA LEU A 10 -8.03 4.39 -1.27
C LEU A 10 -7.87 3.22 -2.25
N CYS A 11 -8.75 2.21 -2.18
CA CYS A 11 -8.70 1.05 -3.08
C CYS A 11 -8.88 1.45 -4.55
N LYS A 12 -9.73 2.43 -4.85
CA LYS A 12 -9.87 2.97 -6.21
C LYS A 12 -8.64 3.70 -6.74
N HIS A 13 -7.87 4.34 -5.85
CA HIS A 13 -6.74 5.18 -6.26
C HIS A 13 -5.47 4.38 -6.52
N PHE A 14 -5.36 3.18 -5.94
CA PHE A 14 -4.17 2.34 -6.01
C PHE A 14 -4.52 0.98 -6.64
N ASN A 15 -3.52 0.29 -7.19
CA ASN A 15 -3.72 -1.07 -7.69
C ASN A 15 -3.63 -2.02 -6.48
N ILE A 16 -4.76 -2.57 -6.03
CA ILE A 16 -4.84 -3.39 -4.82
C ILE A 16 -5.51 -4.72 -5.20
N SER A 17 -4.99 -5.85 -4.69
CA SER A 17 -5.64 -7.14 -4.89
C SER A 17 -6.95 -7.21 -4.09
N GLU A 18 -7.94 -7.94 -4.62
CA GLU A 18 -9.26 -8.09 -4.00
C GLU A 18 -9.18 -8.56 -2.53
N ASP A 19 -8.36 -9.57 -2.25
CA ASP A 19 -8.11 -10.05 -0.88
C ASP A 19 -7.55 -8.95 0.04
N CYS A 20 -6.69 -8.08 -0.49
CA CYS A 20 -6.10 -7.00 0.27
C CYS A 20 -7.09 -5.85 0.48
N GLU A 21 -8.00 -5.59 -0.46
CA GLU A 21 -9.08 -4.61 -0.28
C GLU A 21 -9.93 -4.94 0.95
N ILE A 22 -10.30 -6.21 1.12
CA ILE A 22 -11.07 -6.70 2.29
C ILE A 22 -10.34 -6.33 3.59
N LYS A 23 -9.02 -6.57 3.66
CA LYS A 23 -8.21 -6.22 4.83
C LYS A 23 -8.17 -4.71 5.08
N ILE A 24 -8.02 -3.89 4.04
CA ILE A 24 -8.02 -2.43 4.14
C ILE A 24 -9.35 -1.93 4.70
N HIS A 25 -10.48 -2.46 4.21
CA HIS A 25 -11.80 -2.13 4.71
C HIS A 25 -11.96 -2.52 6.18
N ASN A 26 -11.49 -3.71 6.58
CA ASN A 26 -11.51 -4.14 7.97
C ASN A 26 -10.67 -3.25 8.88
N PHE A 27 -9.42 -2.93 8.50
CA PHE A 27 -8.57 -2.05 9.29
C PHE A 27 -9.11 -0.62 9.37
N PHE A 28 -9.69 -0.10 8.30
CA PHE A 28 -10.37 1.20 8.33
C PHE A 28 -11.59 1.17 9.25
N ASN A 29 -12.37 0.09 9.27
CA ASN A 29 -13.52 -0.01 10.17
C ASN A 29 -13.11 -0.07 11.64
N THR A 30 -11.99 -0.74 11.95
CA THR A 30 -11.47 -0.86 13.33
C THR A 30 -10.73 0.40 13.79
N HIS A 31 -9.89 1.01 12.94
CA HIS A 31 -8.96 2.07 13.33
C HIS A 31 -9.23 3.44 12.70
N LYS A 32 -10.13 3.54 11.72
CA LYS A 32 -10.56 4.77 11.04
C LYS A 32 -9.35 5.60 10.56
N ASP A 33 -9.28 6.88 10.94
CA ASP A 33 -8.25 7.82 10.53
C ASP A 33 -6.84 7.41 10.98
N ASN A 34 -6.71 6.67 12.09
CA ASN A 34 -5.44 6.16 12.57
C ASN A 34 -4.84 5.11 11.62
N PHE A 35 -5.65 4.52 10.75
CA PHE A 35 -5.20 3.67 9.65
C PHE A 35 -5.12 4.44 8.33
N LEU A 36 -6.15 5.21 7.97
CA LEU A 36 -6.28 5.80 6.64
C LEU A 36 -5.12 6.74 6.30
N LYS A 37 -4.79 7.67 7.21
CA LYS A 37 -3.71 8.65 6.99
C LYS A 37 -2.34 8.00 6.81
N PRO A 38 -1.85 7.14 7.72
CA PRO A 38 -0.56 6.50 7.53
C PRO A 38 -0.54 5.56 6.32
N CYS A 39 -1.62 4.81 6.08
CA CYS A 39 -1.71 3.90 4.93
C CYS A 39 -1.59 4.67 3.59
N THR A 40 -2.34 5.77 3.44
CA THR A 40 -2.28 6.64 2.27
C THR A 40 -0.87 7.20 2.05
N GLY A 41 -0.22 7.68 3.11
CA GLY A 41 1.15 8.19 3.05
C GLY A 41 2.15 7.14 2.58
N ILE A 42 2.05 5.91 3.12
CA ILE A 42 2.95 4.81 2.73
C ILE A 42 2.71 4.40 1.27
N PHE A 43 1.46 4.30 0.81
CA PHE A 43 1.15 3.95 -0.58
C PHE A 43 1.70 4.99 -1.57
N TYR A 44 1.60 6.28 -1.26
CA TYR A 44 2.27 7.31 -2.06
C TYR A 44 3.80 7.17 -2.05
N GLY A 45 4.39 6.88 -0.89
CA GLY A 45 5.81 6.60 -0.76
C GLY A 45 6.26 5.42 -1.62
N ILE A 46 5.53 4.29 -1.59
CA ILE A 46 5.77 3.12 -2.44
C ILE A 46 5.68 3.50 -3.92
N LYS A 47 4.64 4.23 -4.32
CA LYS A 47 4.46 4.67 -5.71
C LYS A 47 5.63 5.56 -6.17
N GLN A 48 6.12 6.45 -5.33
CA GLN A 48 7.25 7.31 -5.64
C GLN A 48 8.56 6.52 -5.73
N GLN A 49 8.84 5.65 -4.76
CA GLN A 49 10.02 4.81 -4.77
C GLN A 49 10.03 3.84 -5.95
N ASN A 50 8.89 3.25 -6.29
CA ASN A 50 8.85 2.29 -7.40
C ASN A 50 9.13 2.93 -8.75
N LYS A 51 8.76 4.20 -8.96
CA LYS A 51 9.18 4.94 -10.16
C LYS A 51 10.70 4.97 -10.30
N ILE A 52 11.41 5.25 -9.20
CA ILE A 52 12.88 5.26 -9.16
C ILE A 52 13.44 3.85 -9.39
N ILE A 53 12.81 2.82 -8.82
CA ILE A 53 13.22 1.41 -8.97
C ILE A 53 13.04 0.91 -10.41
N LEU A 54 11.97 1.34 -11.10
CA LEU A 54 11.73 1.01 -12.50
C LEU A 54 12.72 1.72 -13.43
N GLU A 55 13.11 2.95 -13.12
CA GLU A 55 14.19 3.66 -13.85
C GLU A 55 15.56 2.99 -13.71
N ARG A 56 15.75 2.18 -12.66
CA ARG A 56 16.98 1.44 -12.37
C ARG A 56 16.75 -0.07 -12.38
N GLU A 57 15.99 -0.56 -13.34
CA GLU A 57 15.53 -1.96 -13.38
C GLU A 57 16.67 -2.99 -13.28
N ASN A 58 17.84 -2.70 -13.85
CA ASN A 58 19.03 -3.56 -13.78
C ASN A 58 19.60 -3.72 -12.36
N GLU A 59 19.32 -2.78 -11.44
CA GLU A 59 19.77 -2.83 -10.04
C GLU A 59 18.77 -3.58 -9.14
N TYR A 60 17.53 -3.78 -9.61
CA TYR A 60 16.44 -4.32 -8.80
C TYR A 60 15.67 -5.38 -9.59
N PRO A 61 15.86 -6.68 -9.33
CA PRO A 61 15.13 -7.71 -10.06
C PRO A 61 13.61 -7.59 -9.86
N PRO A 62 12.80 -8.08 -10.82
CA PRO A 62 11.36 -8.26 -10.65
C PRO A 62 11.04 -9.11 -9.41
N GLY A 63 9.86 -8.92 -8.82
CA GLY A 63 9.42 -9.72 -7.69
C GLY A 63 8.54 -9.00 -6.66
N ILE A 64 8.49 -9.61 -5.49
CA ILE A 64 7.67 -9.17 -4.35
C ILE A 64 8.51 -8.33 -3.41
N PHE A 65 8.02 -7.13 -3.11
CA PHE A 65 8.67 -6.17 -2.24
C PHE A 65 7.85 -6.00 -0.97
N CYS A 66 8.53 -5.65 0.12
CA CYS A 66 7.92 -5.46 1.43
C CYS A 66 8.38 -4.13 2.03
N VAL A 67 7.43 -3.27 2.40
CA VAL A 67 7.67 -2.09 3.22
C VAL A 67 7.14 -2.34 4.62
N LYS A 68 8.01 -2.20 5.63
CA LYS A 68 7.64 -2.33 7.03
C LYS A 68 7.84 -0.99 7.73
N THR A 69 6.79 -0.51 8.38
CA THR A 69 6.82 0.67 9.26
C THR A 69 6.59 0.24 10.71
N ASN A 70 6.37 1.20 11.62
CA ASN A 70 6.02 0.88 13.01
C ASN A 70 4.57 0.38 13.15
N TYR A 71 3.70 0.66 12.19
CA TYR A 71 2.26 0.39 12.28
C TYR A 71 1.79 -0.62 11.23
N LEU A 72 2.36 -0.56 10.04
CA LEU A 72 1.92 -1.31 8.87
C LEU A 72 3.08 -2.04 8.20
N LYS A 73 2.81 -3.27 7.78
CA LYS A 73 3.61 -4.03 6.83
C LYS A 73 2.82 -4.14 5.54
N ILE A 74 3.40 -3.72 4.42
CA ILE A 74 2.76 -3.73 3.11
C ILE A 74 3.62 -4.55 2.16
N VAL A 75 2.99 -5.46 1.43
CA VAL A 75 3.62 -6.32 0.43
C VAL A 75 3.04 -5.99 -0.93
N TYR A 76 3.89 -5.81 -1.94
CA TYR A 76 3.46 -5.42 -3.28
C TYR A 76 4.32 -6.07 -4.38
N LYS A 77 3.74 -6.20 -5.57
CA LYS A 77 4.45 -6.61 -6.79
C LYS A 77 5.06 -5.39 -7.48
N LYS A 78 6.35 -5.46 -7.81
CA LYS A 78 7.09 -4.32 -8.40
C LYS A 78 6.53 -3.91 -9.77
N GLU A 79 6.18 -4.89 -10.59
CA GLU A 79 5.93 -4.74 -12.03
C GLU A 79 4.68 -3.89 -12.30
N ASN A 80 3.62 -4.14 -11.54
CA ASN A 80 2.32 -3.50 -11.71
C ASN A 80 1.91 -2.65 -10.50
N LEU A 81 2.78 -2.50 -9.49
CA LEU A 81 2.47 -1.82 -8.23
C LEU A 81 1.25 -2.37 -7.51
N GLU A 82 0.92 -3.64 -7.72
CA GLU A 82 -0.21 -4.28 -7.06
C GLU A 82 0.13 -4.52 -5.58
N ILE A 83 -0.59 -3.85 -4.69
CA ILE A 83 -0.55 -4.11 -3.26
C ILE A 83 -1.31 -5.41 -3.00
N ILE A 84 -0.60 -6.45 -2.57
CA ILE A 84 -1.16 -7.79 -2.41
C ILE A 84 -1.39 -8.19 -0.96
N ASN A 85 -0.77 -7.49 -0.01
CA ASN A 85 -1.04 -7.70 1.40
C ASN A 85 -0.77 -6.45 2.24
N ILE A 86 -1.56 -6.31 3.30
CA ILE A 86 -1.35 -5.33 4.35
C ILE A 86 -1.59 -5.99 5.71
N ASP A 87 -0.66 -5.79 6.64
CA ASP A 87 -0.77 -6.28 8.02
C ASP A 87 -0.54 -5.13 9.00
N TRP A 88 -1.31 -5.13 10.08
CA TRP A 88 -1.13 -4.21 11.21
C TRP A 88 -0.18 -4.82 12.23
N ILE A 89 0.94 -4.15 12.51
CA ILE A 89 2.06 -4.73 13.27
C ILE A 89 1.80 -4.79 14.78
N ASN A 90 0.89 -3.97 15.30
CA ASN A 90 0.54 -3.91 16.73
C ASN A 90 -0.83 -4.54 17.03
N SER A 91 -1.09 -5.72 16.45
CA SER A 91 -2.32 -6.49 16.74
C SER A 91 -2.10 -7.40 17.94
#